data_AF-A0A822CDV9-F1
#
_entry.id   AF-A0A822CDV9-F1
#
_cell.length_a   1.000
_cell.length_b   1.000
_cell.length_c   1.000
_cell.angle_alpha   90.00
_cell.angle_beta   90.00
_cell.angle_gamma   90.00
#
_symmetry.space_group_name_H-M   'P 1'
#
loop_
_entity.id
_entity.type
_entity.pdbx_description
1 polymer ?
#
loop_
_entity_poly.entity_id
_entity_poly.type
_entity_poly.pdbx_seq_one_letter_code
_entity_poly.pdbx_strand_id
1 'polypeptide(L)'
;MNDIKLMLGKRRPEDYLFVTWCVTGPIILLIIFFATMINDSSKLIVYGNYQFPRWTLGVGWTIFTICIAAMPLYYLYQYIQSFLHVRAYPTRN
;
A
#
# COMPACT_ATOMS: atom_id res chain seq x y z
N MET A 1 -4.48 -19.48 4.40
CA MET A 1 -4.26 -20.35 5.58
C MET A 1 -4.07 -21.83 5.22
N ASN A 2 -4.73 -22.32 4.16
CA ASN A 2 -4.59 -23.71 3.71
C ASN A 2 -3.26 -23.95 2.97
N ASP A 3 -2.76 -22.95 2.23
CA ASP A 3 -1.46 -23.04 1.54
C ASP A 3 -0.29 -23.18 2.51
N ILE A 4 -0.29 -22.42 3.61
CA ILE A 4 0.77 -22.50 4.64
C ILE A 4 0.79 -23.89 5.30
N LYS A 5 -0.38 -24.48 5.55
CA LYS A 5 -0.48 -25.85 6.10
C LYS A 5 -0.02 -26.90 5.10
N LEU A 6 -0.32 -26.69 3.81
CA LEU A 6 0.13 -27.55 2.72
C LEU A 6 1.67 -27.52 2.58
N MET A 7 2.28 -26.36 2.74
CA MET A 7 3.73 -26.17 2.58
C MET A 7 4.55 -26.64 3.79
N LEU A 8 4.05 -26.46 5.01
CA LEU A 8 4.82 -26.74 6.23
C LEU A 8 4.47 -28.09 6.88
N GLY A 9 3.42 -28.78 6.42
CA GLY A 9 3.03 -30.12 6.87
C GLY A 9 2.64 -30.25 8.35
N LYS A 10 2.76 -29.18 9.15
CA LYS A 10 2.51 -29.14 10.60
C LYS A 10 1.28 -28.30 10.97
N ARG A 11 0.83 -28.51 12.22
CA ARG A 11 -0.39 -27.99 12.87
C ARG A 11 -0.58 -26.48 12.64
N ARG A 12 -1.85 -26.05 12.65
CA ARG A 12 -2.34 -24.70 12.28
C ARG A 12 -1.36 -23.59 12.68
N PRO A 13 -1.04 -22.63 11.78
CA PRO A 13 -0.23 -21.47 12.15
C PRO A 13 -0.89 -20.77 13.35
N GLU A 14 -0.06 -20.36 14.29
CA GLU A 14 -0.46 -19.76 15.56
C GLU A 14 -1.20 -18.45 15.32
N ASP A 15 -2.32 -18.22 16.00
CA ASP A 15 -3.19 -17.05 15.79
C ASP A 15 -2.42 -15.71 15.98
N TYR A 16 -1.35 -15.72 16.77
CA TYR A 16 -0.42 -14.59 16.94
C TYR A 16 0.21 -14.11 15.61
N LEU A 17 0.53 -15.03 14.69
CA LEU A 17 1.13 -14.67 13.41
C LEU A 17 0.13 -13.93 12.51
N PHE A 18 -1.14 -14.36 12.56
CA PHE A 18 -2.22 -13.71 11.83
C PHE A 18 -2.46 -12.30 12.36
N VAL A 19 -2.54 -12.13 13.68
CA VAL A 19 -2.72 -10.80 14.30
C VAL A 19 -1.55 -9.88 13.94
N THR A 20 -0.32 -10.39 13.99
CA THR A 20 0.85 -9.58 13.64
C THR A 20 0.81 -9.11 12.18
N TRP A 21 0.42 -9.97 11.24
CA TRP A 21 0.43 -9.62 9.82
C TRP A 21 -0.80 -8.82 9.38
N CYS A 22 -1.97 -9.12 9.94
CA CYS A 22 -3.22 -8.51 9.53
C CYS A 22 -3.52 -7.22 10.30
N VAL A 23 -3.04 -7.08 11.55
CA VAL A 23 -3.38 -5.95 12.43
C VAL A 23 -2.14 -5.11 12.71
N THR A 24 -1.06 -5.71 13.21
CA THR A 24 0.14 -4.94 13.59
C THR A 24 0.82 -4.29 12.39
N GLY A 25 0.93 -5.02 11.27
CA GLY A 25 1.49 -4.50 10.02
C GLY A 25 0.82 -3.22 9.52
N PRO A 26 -0.49 -3.22 9.21
CA PRO A 26 -1.15 -2.02 8.72
C PRO A 26 -1.21 -0.90 9.76
N ILE A 27 -1.36 -1.21 11.06
CA ILE A 27 -1.41 -0.18 12.10
C ILE A 27 -0.07 0.54 12.24
N ILE A 28 1.06 -0.17 12.29
CA ILE A 28 2.38 0.46 12.39
C ILE A 28 2.66 1.31 11.16
N LEU A 29 2.38 0.80 9.96
CA LEU A 29 2.55 1.55 8.71
C LEU A 29 1.70 2.83 8.70
N LEU A 30 0.45 2.75 9.19
CA LEU A 30 -0.44 3.89 9.29
C LEU A 30 0.09 4.92 10.30
N ILE A 31 0.58 4.50 11.46
CA ILE A 31 1.18 5.39 12.47
C ILE A 31 2.39 6.12 11.88
N ILE A 32 3.31 5.39 11.23
CA ILE A 32 4.50 5.98 10.62
C ILE A 32 4.10 6.96 9.52
N PHE A 33 3.11 6.63 8.70
CA PHE A 33 2.61 7.52 7.65
C PHE A 33 2.11 8.85 8.21
N PHE A 34 1.25 8.82 9.24
CA PHE A 34 0.77 10.05 9.88
C PHE A 34 1.89 10.81 10.59
N ALA A 35 2.81 10.11 11.26
CA ALA A 35 3.96 10.73 11.89
C ALA A 35 4.87 11.44 10.88
N THR A 36 5.10 10.85 9.71
CA THR A 36 5.84 11.49 8.60
C THR A 36 5.09 12.72 8.11
N MET A 37 3.78 12.63 7.87
CA MET A 37 2.97 13.75 7.37
C MET A 37 2.97 14.96 8.33
N ILE A 38 2.90 14.70 9.64
CA ILE A 38 2.94 15.73 10.68
C ILE A 38 4.33 16.38 10.74
N ASN A 39 5.40 15.58 10.71
CA ASN A 39 6.77 16.10 10.78
C ASN A 39 7.15 16.91 9.53
N ASP A 40 6.78 16.44 8.33
CA ASP A 40 7.04 17.14 7.06
C ASP A 40 6.36 18.51 6.98
N SER A 41 5.21 18.67 7.63
CA SER A 41 4.49 19.95 7.68
C SER A 41 5.17 20.99 8.59
N SER A 42 5.98 20.52 9.55
CA SER A 42 6.53 21.35 10.64
C SER A 42 7.99 21.76 10.44
N LYS A 43 8.77 21.02 9.65
CA LYS A 43 10.19 21.28 9.44
C LYS A 43 10.52 21.41 7.96
N LEU A 44 11.01 22.57 7.57
CA LEU A 44 11.83 22.69 6.35
C LEU A 44 12.96 21.67 6.48
N ILE A 45 13.12 20.80 5.50
CA ILE A 45 14.14 19.76 5.51
C ILE A 45 15.50 20.49 5.54
N VAL A 46 16.17 20.50 6.69
CA VAL A 46 17.49 21.12 6.84
C VAL A 46 18.52 20.00 6.87
N TYR A 47 19.42 20.00 5.89
CA TYR A 47 20.56 19.09 5.87
C TYR A 47 21.81 19.87 6.29
N GLY A 48 22.18 19.76 7.57
CA GLY A 48 23.26 20.54 8.15
C GLY A 48 22.95 22.04 8.14
N ASN A 49 23.66 22.81 7.31
CA ASN A 49 23.42 24.25 7.11
C ASN A 49 22.62 24.56 5.83
N TYR A 50 22.24 23.55 5.05
CA TYR A 50 21.50 23.74 3.80
C TYR A 50 19.99 23.61 4.03
N GLN A 51 19.26 24.67 3.74
CA GLN A 51 17.80 24.65 3.74
C GLN A 51 17.28 24.17 2.39
N PHE A 52 16.57 23.05 2.38
CA PHE A 52 15.94 22.59 1.16
C PHE A 52 14.84 23.57 0.72
N PRO A 53 14.81 23.95 -0.57
CA PRO A 53 13.77 24.82 -1.10
C PRO A 53 12.43 24.08 -1.17
N ARG A 54 11.31 24.80 -1.02
CA ARG A 54 9.96 24.22 -0.89
C ARG A 54 9.53 23.30 -2.05
N TRP A 55 10.11 23.44 -3.23
CA TRP A 55 9.78 22.60 -4.38
C TRP A 55 10.23 21.14 -4.21
N THR A 56 11.27 20.87 -3.40
CA THR A 56 11.76 19.48 -3.21
C THR A 56 10.76 18.64 -2.43
N LEU A 57 9.98 19.25 -1.55
CA LEU A 57 8.88 18.58 -0.87
C LEU A 57 7.84 18.10 -1.90
N GLY A 58 7.47 18.95 -2.85
CA GLY A 58 6.56 18.59 -3.95
C GLY A 58 7.08 17.41 -4.78
N VAL A 59 8.38 17.40 -5.11
CA VAL A 59 9.02 16.30 -5.87
C VAL A 59 9.04 14.99 -5.07
N GLY A 60 9.30 15.05 -3.75
CA GLY A 60 9.24 13.86 -2.90
C GLY A 60 7.84 13.23 -2.88
N TRP A 61 6.81 14.07 -2.72
CA TRP A 61 5.42 13.61 -2.72
C TRP A 61 4.97 13.10 -4.10
N THR A 62 5.40 13.71 -5.20
CA THR A 62 5.02 13.22 -6.54
C THR A 62 5.58 11.82 -6.80
N ILE A 63 6.85 11.57 -6.48
CA ILE A 63 7.46 10.24 -6.63
C ILE A 63 6.73 9.21 -5.77
N PHE A 64 6.44 9.55 -4.51
CA PHE A 64 5.70 8.68 -3.60
C PHE A 64 4.29 8.34 -4.12
N THR A 65 3.55 9.35 -4.60
CA THR A 65 2.21 9.15 -5.17
C THR A 65 2.23 8.28 -6.43
N ILE A 66 3.25 8.39 -7.29
CA ILE A 66 3.39 7.54 -8.48
C ILE A 66 3.54 6.06 -8.09
N CYS A 67 4.39 5.78 -7.10
CA CYS A 67 4.58 4.41 -6.62
C CYS A 67 3.28 3.82 -6.03
N ILE A 68 2.54 4.62 -5.25
CA ILE A 68 1.28 4.17 -4.64
C ILE A 68 0.17 4.07 -5.68
N ALA A 69 0.11 4.98 -6.65
CA ALA A 69 -0.93 5.01 -7.69
C ALA A 69 -0.84 3.83 -8.66
N ALA A 70 0.31 3.16 -8.78
CA ALA A 70 0.46 1.98 -9.63
C ALA A 70 -0.51 0.84 -9.25
N MET A 71 -0.74 0.60 -7.96
CA MET A 71 -1.68 -0.43 -7.49
C MET A 71 -3.14 -0.15 -7.89
N PRO A 72 -3.75 1.00 -7.53
CA PRO A 72 -5.13 1.29 -7.89
C PRO A 72 -5.31 1.45 -9.40
N LEU A 73 -4.33 1.96 -10.13
CA LEU A 73 -4.38 2.02 -11.61
C LEU A 73 -4.50 0.62 -12.22
N TYR A 74 -3.70 -0.33 -11.73
CA TYR A 74 -3.77 -1.72 -12.20
C TYR A 74 -5.09 -2.39 -11.80
N TYR A 75 -5.59 -2.14 -10.59
CA TYR A 75 -6.90 -2.63 -10.16
C TYR A 75 -8.02 -2.07 -11.05
N LEU A 76 -8.00 -0.77 -11.33
CA LEU A 76 -9.01 -0.09 -12.15
C LEU A 76 -8.98 -0.60 -13.61
N TYR A 77 -7.78 -0.85 -14.15
CA TYR A 77 -7.62 -1.50 -15.45
C TYR A 77 -8.27 -2.89 -15.49
N GLN A 78 -7.97 -3.74 -14.51
CA GLN A 78 -8.56 -5.08 -14.43
C GLN A 78 -10.07 -5.05 -14.19
N TYR A 79 -10.54 -4.12 -13.36
CA TYR A 79 -11.96 -3.94 -13.09
C TYR A 79 -12.72 -3.57 -14.37
N ILE A 80 -12.19 -2.63 -15.16
CA ILE A 80 -12.78 -2.25 -16.44
C ILE A 80 -12.75 -3.44 -17.42
N GLN A 81 -11.64 -4.18 -17.50
CA GLN A 81 -11.54 -5.35 -18.37
C GLN A 81 -12.52 -6.45 -17.99
N SER A 82 -12.70 -6.70 -16.68
CA SER A 82 -13.68 -7.67 -16.16
C SER A 82 -15.10 -7.24 -16.49
N PHE A 83 -15.43 -5.97 -16.28
CA PHE A 83 -16.73 -5.41 -16.62
C PHE A 83 -17.04 -5.54 -18.13
N LEU A 84 -16.05 -5.28 -18.99
CA LEU A 84 -16.18 -5.45 -20.43
C LEU A 84 -16.36 -6.93 -20.84
N HIS A 85 -15.64 -7.86 -20.22
CA HIS A 85 -15.81 -9.31 -20.47
C HIS A 85 -17.21 -9.81 -20.11
N VAL A 86 -17.74 -9.42 -18.95
CA VAL A 86 -19.11 -9.78 -18.53
C VAL A 86 -20.15 -9.25 -19.53
N ARG A 87 -19.92 -8.06 -20.12
CA ARG A 87 -20.82 -7.48 -21.10
C ARG A 87 -20.73 -8.12 -22.48
N ALA A 88 -19.57 -8.65 -22.87
CA ALA A 88 -19.35 -9.29 -24.16
C ALA A 88 -19.90 -10.73 -24.26
N TYR A 89 -20.02 -11.43 -23.12
CA TYR A 89 -20.58 -12.78 -23.03
C TYR A 89 -21.73 -12.79 -22.01
N PRO A 90 -22.91 -12.23 -22.33
CA PRO A 90 -24.08 -12.42 -21.49
C PRO A 90 -24.37 -13.93 -21.47
N THR A 91 -24.35 -14.52 -20.27
CA THR A 91 -24.66 -15.93 -20.05
C THR A 91 -25.95 -16.27 -20.79
N ARG A 92 -25.82 -17.05 -21.86
CA ARG A 92 -26.94 -17.60 -22.61
C ARG A 92 -27.58 -18.67 -21.72
N ASN A 93 -28.68 -18.29 -21.07
CA ASN A 93 -29.60 -19.24 -20.42
C ASN A 93 -30.12 -20.27 -21.43
#